data_AF-A0A9P8K0E4-F1
#
_entry.id   AF-A0A9P8K0E4-F1
#
_cell.length_a   1.000
_cell.length_b   1.000
_cell.length_c   1.000
_cell.angle_alpha   90.00
_cell.angle_beta   90.00
_cell.angle_gamma   90.00
#
_symmetry.space_group_name_H-M   'P 1'
#
loop_
_entity.id
_entity.type
_entity.pdbx_description
1 polymer ?
#
loop_
_entity_poly.entity_id
_entity_poly.type
_entity_poly.pdbx_seq_one_letter_code
_entity_poly.pdbx_strand_id
1 'polypeptide(L)'
;MVSVRTLVLTLLPLVVRAASSESPDQSSCVNPIGYEKCNADADTRFNTCVSDWCGGLVCVSSCKGDATCVRNNCPSLGKDCLDICECIRNTERVACAAQDCWNQVYTCQYDELVATMIDACDVSGGVDTDVIPYYPAADSAPGSCSCNQGKVLLTHMSITAQTNALYDNKTNVEQAMPDYGDQAIYWASAGCCANAYLQSVYREICPNTQPAVLGADLMNFSLDEDDPEYECSNLMPKIDCAGDFGFGAAVGNAMSTYYALDKLPPNGTETLYNREGALATPTQATIVWTPKPNEEPITIVAAQASKGAGKGPTAAATGATSASKAGNGATSGAQSATSAAASAMTTPNAAPRAHVSWLATAFCMVAMVACF
;
A
#
# COMPACT_ATOMS: atom_id res chain seq x y z
N MET A 1 -2.27 -0.35 28.17
CA MET A 1 -1.45 0.43 27.22
C MET A 1 -1.49 -0.28 25.90
N VAL A 2 -2.40 0.13 25.01
CA VAL A 2 -2.28 -0.22 23.61
C VAL A 2 -1.17 0.68 23.08
N SER A 3 -0.09 0.08 22.60
CA SER A 3 1.04 0.84 22.07
C SER A 3 0.54 1.70 20.90
N VAL A 4 1.07 2.93 20.76
CA VAL A 4 0.85 3.79 19.58
C VAL A 4 1.13 3.03 18.27
N ARG A 5 1.98 1.98 18.32
CA ARG A 5 2.12 0.97 17.25
C ARG A 5 0.78 0.46 16.72
N THR A 6 -0.14 0.06 17.58
CA THR A 6 -1.42 -0.54 17.18
C THR A 6 -2.36 0.49 16.52
N LEU A 7 -2.26 1.78 16.87
CA LEU A 7 -3.16 2.80 16.32
C LEU A 7 -2.77 3.21 14.89
N VAL A 8 -1.48 3.38 14.60
CA VAL A 8 -1.00 3.81 13.27
C VAL A 8 -1.03 2.66 12.26
N LEU A 9 -0.62 1.45 12.68
CA LEU A 9 -0.64 0.27 11.81
C LEU A 9 -2.06 -0.19 11.47
N THR A 10 -3.05 -0.01 12.34
CA THR A 10 -4.44 -0.42 12.02
C THR A 10 -5.17 0.49 11.03
N LEU A 11 -4.71 1.73 10.83
CA LEU A 11 -5.42 2.73 10.01
C LEU A 11 -4.89 2.85 8.56
N LEU A 12 -3.59 2.68 8.33
CA LEU A 12 -2.98 2.70 6.97
C LEU A 12 -3.55 1.68 5.95
N PRO A 13 -3.85 0.41 6.30
CA PRO A 13 -4.22 -0.63 5.33
C PRO A 13 -5.71 -0.60 4.95
N LEU A 14 -6.55 0.07 5.74
CA LEU A 14 -8.00 0.10 5.52
C LEU A 14 -8.40 1.04 4.38
N VAL A 15 -7.61 2.09 4.09
CA VAL A 15 -8.00 3.12 3.12
C VAL A 15 -7.34 2.94 1.75
N VAL A 16 -6.12 2.37 1.69
CA VAL A 16 -5.51 2.03 0.39
C VAL A 16 -6.43 1.09 -0.41
N ARG A 17 -7.18 0.21 0.29
CA ARG A 17 -8.19 -0.70 -0.29
C ARG A 17 -9.33 -0.02 -1.06
N ALA A 18 -9.62 1.26 -0.82
CA ALA A 18 -10.74 1.93 -1.46
C ALA A 18 -10.38 2.60 -2.80
N ALA A 19 -9.09 2.84 -3.07
CA ALA A 19 -8.66 3.68 -4.19
C ALA A 19 -8.12 2.90 -5.41
N SER A 20 -7.76 1.62 -5.26
CA SER A 20 -7.15 0.80 -6.33
C SER A 20 -7.81 -0.56 -6.52
N SER A 21 -9.10 -0.70 -6.22
CA SER A 21 -9.84 -1.98 -6.19
C SER A 21 -9.89 -2.79 -7.51
N GLU A 22 -9.23 -2.35 -8.57
CA GLU A 22 -8.93 -3.21 -9.70
C GLU A 22 -7.61 -3.91 -9.40
N SER A 23 -7.70 -5.20 -9.03
CA SER A 23 -6.56 -6.12 -9.07
C SER A 23 -5.80 -5.88 -10.38
N PRO A 24 -4.45 -5.86 -10.37
CA PRO A 24 -3.69 -5.55 -11.56
C PRO A 24 -4.17 -6.50 -12.67
N ASP A 25 -4.49 -5.94 -13.84
CA ASP A 25 -4.98 -6.74 -14.96
C ASP A 25 -3.95 -7.82 -15.25
N GLN A 26 -4.22 -9.04 -14.77
CA GLN A 26 -3.28 -10.14 -14.78
C GLN A 26 -2.91 -10.49 -16.23
N SER A 27 -3.77 -10.17 -17.19
CA SER A 27 -3.52 -10.35 -18.62
C SER A 27 -2.38 -9.47 -19.15
N SER A 28 -2.09 -8.36 -18.47
CA SER A 28 -0.99 -7.45 -18.80
C SER A 28 0.36 -7.88 -18.22
N CYS A 29 0.40 -8.93 -17.38
CA CYS A 29 1.65 -9.48 -16.88
C CYS A 29 2.45 -10.14 -18.00
N VAL A 30 3.77 -10.21 -17.81
CA VAL A 30 4.69 -10.85 -18.73
C VAL A 30 4.43 -12.37 -18.88
N ASN A 31 3.98 -13.02 -17.81
CA ASN A 31 3.53 -14.40 -17.76
C ASN A 31 2.20 -14.51 -16.99
N PRO A 32 1.05 -14.17 -17.61
CA PRO A 32 -0.25 -14.16 -16.92
C PRO A 32 -0.63 -15.49 -16.29
N ILE A 33 -0.38 -16.60 -17.01
CA ILE A 33 -0.70 -17.95 -16.54
C ILE A 33 0.18 -18.33 -15.35
N GLY A 34 1.48 -18.00 -15.40
CA GLY A 34 2.39 -18.22 -14.28
C GLY A 34 1.98 -17.41 -13.05
N TYR A 35 1.64 -16.14 -13.25
CA TYR A 35 1.20 -15.26 -12.19
C TYR A 35 -0.10 -15.72 -11.54
N GLU A 36 -1.11 -16.09 -12.34
CA GLU A 36 -2.37 -16.66 -11.85
C GLU A 36 -2.13 -17.93 -11.02
N LYS A 37 -1.33 -18.86 -11.57
CA LYS A 37 -0.98 -20.10 -10.86
C LYS A 37 -0.25 -19.81 -9.53
N CYS A 38 0.73 -18.91 -9.55
CA CYS A 38 1.50 -18.57 -8.37
C CYS A 38 0.62 -17.94 -7.27
N ASN A 39 -0.30 -17.05 -7.64
CA ASN A 39 -1.28 -16.50 -6.69
C ASN A 39 -2.23 -17.56 -6.12
N ALA A 40 -2.66 -18.53 -6.92
CA ALA A 40 -3.49 -19.64 -6.45
C ALA A 40 -2.74 -20.56 -5.48
N ASP A 41 -1.44 -20.77 -5.70
CA ASP A 41 -0.57 -21.51 -4.78
C ASP A 41 -0.44 -20.73 -3.45
N ALA A 42 -0.34 -19.39 -3.49
CA ALA A 42 -0.36 -18.53 -2.29
C ALA A 42 -1.70 -18.57 -1.52
N ASP A 43 -2.83 -18.61 -2.23
CA ASP A 43 -4.16 -18.78 -1.62
C ASP A 43 -4.30 -20.16 -0.96
N THR A 44 -3.72 -21.20 -1.57
CA THR A 44 -3.67 -22.54 -0.98
C THR A 44 -2.86 -22.52 0.32
N ARG A 45 -1.69 -21.88 0.32
CA ARG A 45 -0.84 -21.70 1.52
C ARG A 45 -1.54 -20.96 2.64
N PHE A 46 -2.27 -19.89 2.33
CA PHE A 46 -3.13 -19.18 3.28
C PHE A 46 -4.13 -20.14 3.95
N ASN A 47 -4.89 -20.90 3.16
CA ASN A 47 -5.90 -21.82 3.70
C ASN A 47 -5.29 -22.95 4.53
N THR A 48 -4.14 -23.48 4.13
CA THR A 48 -3.38 -24.46 4.93
C THR A 48 -2.95 -23.84 6.26
N CYS A 49 -2.38 -22.64 6.24
CA CYS A 49 -2.02 -21.91 7.46
C CYS A 49 -3.21 -21.74 8.40
N VAL A 50 -4.36 -21.28 7.89
CA VAL A 50 -5.57 -21.09 8.68
C VAL A 50 -6.10 -22.41 9.26
N SER A 51 -6.05 -23.48 8.48
CA SER A 51 -6.52 -24.80 8.91
C SER A 51 -5.64 -25.38 10.02
N ASP A 52 -4.32 -25.27 9.86
CA ASP A 52 -3.34 -25.90 10.74
C ASP A 52 -3.11 -25.10 12.04
N TRP A 53 -3.08 -23.77 11.94
CA TRP A 53 -2.64 -22.89 13.03
C TRP A 53 -3.75 -22.06 13.66
N CYS A 54 -4.81 -21.75 12.92
CA CYS A 54 -5.93 -20.95 13.45
C CYS A 54 -7.11 -21.79 13.95
N GLY A 55 -7.02 -23.12 13.92
CA GLY A 55 -8.16 -24.01 14.16
C GLY A 55 -9.30 -23.80 13.15
N GLY A 56 -8.98 -23.22 11.99
CA GLY A 56 -9.94 -22.73 11.01
C GLY A 56 -10.43 -23.76 10.02
N LEU A 57 -10.14 -25.06 10.21
CA LEU A 57 -10.51 -26.11 9.26
C LEU A 57 -12.01 -26.09 8.89
N VAL A 58 -12.89 -25.90 9.88
CA VAL A 58 -14.35 -25.81 9.66
C VAL A 58 -14.71 -24.57 8.84
N CYS A 59 -14.05 -23.44 9.10
CA CYS A 59 -14.23 -22.21 8.35
C CYS A 59 -13.75 -22.37 6.90
N VAL A 60 -12.53 -22.84 6.68
CA VAL A 60 -11.93 -23.05 5.36
C VAL A 60 -12.82 -23.98 4.53
N SER A 61 -13.32 -25.05 5.15
CA SER A 61 -14.25 -25.99 4.51
C SER A 61 -15.58 -25.32 4.15
N SER A 62 -16.16 -24.51 5.04
CA SER A 62 -17.40 -23.78 4.79
C SER A 62 -17.26 -22.76 3.66
N CYS A 63 -16.07 -22.17 3.54
CA CYS A 63 -15.68 -21.26 2.46
C CYS A 63 -15.17 -21.98 1.21
N LYS A 64 -15.15 -23.32 1.19
CA LYS A 64 -14.64 -24.12 0.07
C LYS A 64 -13.21 -23.76 -0.37
N GLY A 65 -12.38 -23.32 0.58
CA GLY A 65 -11.03 -22.84 0.31
C GLY A 65 -10.94 -21.47 -0.37
N ASP A 66 -12.03 -20.70 -0.45
CA ASP A 66 -11.93 -19.31 -0.91
C ASP A 66 -11.33 -18.43 0.19
N ALA A 67 -10.10 -17.94 -0.02
CA ALA A 67 -9.36 -17.14 0.97
C ALA A 67 -10.09 -15.84 1.33
N THR A 68 -10.79 -15.24 0.36
CA THR A 68 -11.59 -14.02 0.57
C THR A 68 -12.78 -14.29 1.48
N CYS A 69 -13.49 -15.40 1.27
CA CYS A 69 -14.57 -15.85 2.12
C CYS A 69 -14.09 -16.12 3.53
N VAL A 70 -12.97 -16.85 3.69
CA VAL A 70 -12.39 -17.16 5.01
C VAL A 70 -12.10 -15.89 5.79
N ARG A 71 -11.43 -14.92 5.16
CA ARG A 71 -11.12 -13.62 5.76
C ARG A 71 -12.38 -12.88 6.20
N ASN A 72 -13.42 -12.86 5.36
CA ASN A 72 -14.59 -12.03 5.60
C ASN A 72 -15.63 -12.68 6.53
N ASN A 73 -15.67 -14.01 6.62
CA ASN A 73 -16.76 -14.74 7.28
C ASN A 73 -16.33 -15.54 8.52
N CYS A 74 -15.05 -15.50 8.88
CA CYS A 74 -14.53 -16.27 10.02
C CYS A 74 -13.88 -15.40 11.10
N PRO A 75 -14.62 -14.43 11.66
CA PRO A 75 -14.08 -13.50 12.66
C PRO A 75 -13.65 -14.19 13.97
N SER A 76 -14.17 -15.38 14.25
CA SER A 76 -13.86 -16.14 15.46
C SER A 76 -12.45 -16.75 15.48
N LEU A 77 -11.72 -16.71 14.37
CA LEU A 77 -10.35 -17.24 14.27
C LEU A 77 -9.29 -16.34 14.92
N GLY A 78 -9.69 -15.13 15.34
CA GLY A 78 -8.79 -14.12 15.88
C GLY A 78 -8.06 -13.37 14.76
N LYS A 79 -7.99 -12.04 14.90
CA LYS A 79 -7.35 -11.16 13.92
C LYS A 79 -5.87 -11.54 13.74
N ASP A 80 -5.15 -11.70 14.86
CA ASP A 80 -3.72 -12.01 14.86
C ASP A 80 -3.39 -13.29 14.07
N CYS A 81 -4.22 -14.33 14.17
CA CYS A 81 -3.96 -15.56 13.43
C CYS A 81 -4.19 -15.39 11.93
N LEU A 82 -5.27 -14.71 11.55
CA LEU A 82 -5.56 -14.41 10.15
C LEU A 82 -4.49 -13.49 9.54
N ASP A 83 -4.01 -12.51 10.30
CA ASP A 83 -2.94 -11.60 9.87
C ASP A 83 -1.63 -12.37 9.63
N ILE A 84 -1.25 -13.32 10.50
CA ILE A 84 -0.07 -14.18 10.26
C ILE A 84 -0.20 -14.97 8.95
N CYS A 85 -1.37 -15.56 8.69
CA CYS A 85 -1.57 -16.30 7.44
C CYS A 85 -1.63 -15.37 6.21
N GLU A 86 -2.17 -14.16 6.38
CA GLU A 86 -2.16 -13.09 5.37
C GLU A 86 -0.72 -12.64 5.07
N CYS A 87 0.14 -12.52 6.07
CA CYS A 87 1.55 -12.20 5.89
C CYS A 87 2.23 -13.20 4.96
N ILE A 88 2.04 -14.51 5.20
CA ILE A 88 2.56 -15.59 4.33
C ILE A 88 2.04 -15.41 2.90
N ARG A 89 0.71 -15.26 2.75
CA ARG A 89 0.08 -15.11 1.44
C ARG A 89 0.63 -13.92 0.67
N ASN A 90 0.67 -12.75 1.28
CA ASN A 90 1.05 -11.52 0.60
C ASN A 90 2.56 -11.49 0.32
N THR A 91 3.38 -12.12 1.16
CA THR A 91 4.81 -12.36 0.89
C THR A 91 5.00 -13.21 -0.37
N GLU A 92 4.27 -14.32 -0.49
CA GLU A 92 4.32 -15.15 -1.70
C GLU A 92 3.79 -14.40 -2.92
N ARG A 93 2.72 -13.60 -2.79
CA ARG A 93 2.19 -12.79 -3.90
C ARG A 93 3.15 -11.70 -4.38
N VAL A 94 3.91 -11.07 -3.48
CA VAL A 94 5.00 -10.14 -3.84
C VAL A 94 6.07 -10.89 -4.64
N ALA A 95 6.47 -12.09 -4.20
CA ALA A 95 7.39 -12.93 -4.95
C ALA A 95 6.83 -13.35 -6.33
N CYS A 96 5.54 -13.70 -6.42
CA CYS A 96 4.85 -14.01 -7.68
C CYS A 96 4.89 -12.82 -8.65
N ALA A 97 4.66 -11.60 -8.16
CA ALA A 97 4.72 -10.40 -8.99
C ALA A 97 6.14 -10.15 -9.51
N ALA A 98 7.16 -10.27 -8.65
CA ALA A 98 8.56 -10.18 -9.06
C ALA A 98 9.00 -11.30 -10.02
N GLN A 99 8.36 -12.48 -9.96
CA GLN A 99 8.63 -13.61 -10.84
C GLN A 99 7.95 -13.46 -12.20
N ASP A 100 6.62 -13.36 -12.22
CA ASP A 100 5.78 -13.58 -13.40
C ASP A 100 5.05 -12.32 -13.88
N CYS A 101 5.12 -11.23 -13.11
CA CYS A 101 4.50 -9.95 -13.44
C CYS A 101 5.47 -8.77 -13.25
N TRP A 102 6.78 -8.99 -13.41
CA TRP A 102 7.81 -7.99 -13.14
C TRP A 102 7.67 -6.72 -14.01
N ASN A 103 6.88 -6.76 -15.08
CA ASN A 103 6.59 -5.60 -15.90
C ASN A 103 5.60 -4.61 -15.25
N GLN A 104 4.91 -5.01 -14.18
CA GLN A 104 3.87 -4.25 -13.47
C GLN A 104 4.23 -3.93 -12.01
N VAL A 105 5.45 -4.25 -11.55
CA VAL A 105 5.91 -4.11 -10.14
C VAL A 105 6.13 -2.66 -9.68
N TYR A 106 5.73 -1.66 -10.45
CA TYR A 106 5.72 -0.26 -10.01
C TYR A 106 4.32 0.36 -10.00
N THR A 107 3.31 -0.40 -10.42
CA THR A 107 1.92 0.05 -10.43
C THR A 107 1.40 0.33 -9.02
N CYS A 108 0.35 1.15 -8.89
CA CYS A 108 -0.34 1.40 -7.63
C CYS A 108 -0.78 0.08 -6.97
N GLN A 109 -1.19 -0.91 -7.77
CA GLN A 109 -1.59 -2.22 -7.30
C GLN A 109 -0.44 -2.99 -6.63
N TYR A 110 0.78 -2.86 -7.16
CA TYR A 110 1.95 -3.49 -6.54
C TYR A 110 2.31 -2.79 -5.23
N ASP A 111 2.30 -1.46 -5.21
CA ASP A 111 2.52 -0.70 -3.98
C ASP A 111 1.49 -1.07 -2.89
N GLU A 112 0.20 -1.21 -3.25
CA GLU A 112 -0.85 -1.67 -2.33
C GLU A 112 -0.62 -3.10 -1.85
N LEU A 113 -0.20 -4.02 -2.74
CA LEU A 113 0.12 -5.39 -2.36
C LEU A 113 1.24 -5.43 -1.32
N VAL A 114 2.30 -4.65 -1.53
CA VAL A 114 3.41 -4.55 -0.58
C VAL A 114 2.96 -3.90 0.73
N ALA A 115 2.17 -2.83 0.69
CA ALA A 115 1.62 -2.20 1.90
C ALA A 115 0.75 -3.17 2.71
N THR A 116 -0.07 -3.98 2.03
CA THR A 116 -0.90 -5.02 2.66
C THR A 116 -0.04 -6.13 3.28
N MET A 117 1.07 -6.50 2.64
CA MET A 117 2.03 -7.44 3.21
C MET A 117 2.68 -6.88 4.47
N ILE A 118 3.19 -5.64 4.44
CA ILE A 118 3.83 -5.00 5.58
C ILE A 118 2.90 -4.96 6.79
N ASP A 119 1.64 -4.55 6.59
CA ASP A 119 0.62 -4.54 7.65
C ASP A 119 0.34 -5.92 8.22
N ALA A 120 0.03 -6.89 7.36
CA ALA A 120 -0.29 -8.24 7.81
C ALA A 120 0.87 -8.90 8.58
N CYS A 121 2.11 -8.57 8.21
CA CYS A 121 3.30 -9.11 8.86
C CYS A 121 3.68 -8.39 10.17
N ASP A 122 3.05 -7.28 10.56
CA ASP A 122 3.42 -6.57 11.78
C ASP A 122 3.24 -7.45 13.03
N VAL A 123 2.13 -8.20 13.12
CA VAL A 123 1.85 -9.12 14.23
C VAL A 123 2.85 -10.29 14.30
N SER A 124 3.50 -10.63 13.20
CA SER A 124 4.52 -11.68 13.14
C SER A 124 5.94 -11.15 13.34
N GLY A 125 6.11 -9.88 13.72
CA GLY A 125 7.41 -9.26 13.97
C GLY A 125 7.96 -8.44 12.80
N GLY A 126 7.12 -8.11 11.82
CA GLY A 126 7.42 -7.23 10.69
C GLY A 126 8.22 -7.89 9.56
N VAL A 127 8.46 -7.08 8.53
CA VAL A 127 9.32 -7.41 7.38
C VAL A 127 10.47 -6.41 7.28
N ASP A 128 11.57 -6.82 6.66
CA ASP A 128 12.64 -5.91 6.26
C ASP A 128 12.23 -5.17 4.98
N THR A 129 11.86 -3.90 5.13
CA THR A 129 11.34 -3.06 4.04
C THR A 129 12.41 -2.64 3.04
N ASP A 130 13.69 -2.72 3.39
CA ASP A 130 14.80 -2.26 2.55
C ASP A 130 15.17 -3.26 1.45
N VAL A 131 14.71 -4.51 1.59
CA VAL A 131 15.03 -5.62 0.68
C VAL A 131 13.82 -6.11 -0.10
N ILE A 132 12.66 -5.48 0.03
CA ILE A 132 11.45 -5.86 -0.71
C ILE A 132 11.71 -5.63 -2.22
N PRO A 133 11.50 -6.65 -3.08
CA PRO A 133 11.73 -6.51 -4.51
C PRO A 133 11.00 -5.30 -5.10
N TYR A 134 11.71 -4.49 -5.89
CA TYR A 134 11.13 -3.35 -6.62
C TYR A 134 10.40 -2.29 -5.76
N TYR A 135 10.65 -2.24 -4.44
CA TYR A 135 9.93 -1.36 -3.53
C TYR A 135 10.87 -0.48 -2.68
N PRO A 136 10.53 0.81 -2.42
CA PRO A 136 9.49 1.56 -3.13
C PRO A 136 9.88 1.77 -4.60
N ALA A 137 8.91 2.12 -5.45
CA ALA A 137 9.21 2.44 -6.83
C ALA A 137 10.26 3.57 -6.94
N ALA A 138 11.19 3.45 -7.88
CA ALA A 138 12.11 4.55 -8.18
C ALA A 138 11.35 5.74 -8.77
N ASP A 139 11.90 6.95 -8.62
CA ASP A 139 11.29 8.15 -9.20
C ASP A 139 11.19 8.02 -10.73
N SER A 140 10.00 8.29 -11.26
CA SER A 140 9.70 8.21 -12.70
C SER A 140 9.84 6.81 -13.31
N ALA A 141 9.75 5.75 -12.50
CA ALA A 141 9.70 4.39 -13.03
C ALA A 141 8.54 4.22 -14.04
N PRO A 142 8.73 3.45 -15.12
CA PRO A 142 7.69 3.27 -16.13
C PRO A 142 6.51 2.51 -15.54
N GLY A 143 5.29 2.93 -15.85
CA GLY A 143 4.10 2.33 -15.25
C GLY A 143 3.89 2.67 -13.76
N SER A 144 4.72 3.56 -13.18
CA SER A 144 4.64 3.82 -11.74
C SER A 144 3.31 4.40 -11.32
N CYS A 145 2.92 4.19 -10.07
CA CYS A 145 1.78 4.90 -9.50
C CYS A 145 1.98 6.43 -9.59
N SER A 146 0.88 7.17 -9.77
CA SER A 146 0.88 8.64 -9.87
C SER A 146 1.46 9.30 -8.62
N CYS A 147 1.18 8.69 -7.47
CA CYS A 147 1.75 8.94 -6.15
C CYS A 147 2.60 7.73 -5.73
N ASN A 148 3.82 7.97 -5.25
CA ASN A 148 4.69 6.90 -4.76
C ASN A 148 4.22 6.48 -3.34
N GLN A 149 3.24 5.58 -3.29
CA GLN A 149 2.65 5.14 -2.04
C GLN A 149 3.67 4.44 -1.15
N GLY A 150 4.63 3.74 -1.77
CA GLY A 150 5.70 3.09 -1.01
C GLY A 150 6.54 4.10 -0.22
N LYS A 151 6.95 5.21 -0.85
CA LYS A 151 7.64 6.30 -0.15
C LYS A 151 6.77 6.93 0.94
N VAL A 152 5.47 7.13 0.71
CA VAL A 152 4.54 7.64 1.74
C VAL A 152 4.53 6.71 2.95
N LEU A 153 4.32 5.40 2.74
CA LEU A 153 4.25 4.42 3.82
C LEU A 153 5.56 4.36 4.61
N LEU A 154 6.73 4.27 3.94
CA LEU A 154 8.01 4.21 4.64
C LEU A 154 8.31 5.48 5.42
N THR A 155 7.97 6.65 4.88
CA THR A 155 8.14 7.92 5.60
C THR A 155 7.23 8.00 6.83
N HIS A 156 5.99 7.53 6.71
CA HIS A 156 5.06 7.40 7.84
C HIS A 156 5.60 6.47 8.92
N MET A 157 6.16 5.32 8.54
CA MET A 157 6.78 4.38 9.48
C MET A 157 7.94 5.03 10.23
N SER A 158 8.79 5.82 9.57
CA SER A 158 9.87 6.56 10.22
C SER A 158 9.38 7.61 11.22
N ILE A 159 8.36 8.39 10.84
CA ILE A 159 7.73 9.37 11.76
C ILE A 159 7.14 8.65 12.98
N THR A 160 6.46 7.53 12.74
CA THR A 160 5.85 6.72 13.82
C THR A 160 6.91 6.11 14.73
N ALA A 161 8.02 5.63 14.19
CA ALA A 161 9.13 5.12 14.98
C ALA A 161 9.73 6.22 15.86
N GLN A 162 9.88 7.45 15.34
CA GLN A 162 10.33 8.60 16.12
C GLN A 162 9.34 8.93 17.25
N THR A 163 8.04 8.98 16.94
CA THR A 163 6.98 9.19 17.95
C THR A 163 7.04 8.14 19.05
N ASN A 164 7.19 6.86 18.69
CA ASN A 164 7.32 5.77 19.67
C ASN A 164 8.57 5.92 20.53
N ALA A 165 9.72 6.25 19.93
CA ALA A 165 10.95 6.48 20.68
C ALA A 165 10.81 7.62 21.70
N LEU A 166 10.05 8.68 21.37
CA LEU A 166 9.72 9.73 22.33
C LEU A 166 8.90 9.18 23.50
N TYR A 167 7.83 8.43 23.23
CA TYR A 167 6.99 7.83 24.28
C TYR A 167 7.71 6.79 25.13
N ASP A 168 8.62 6.00 24.55
CA ASP A 168 9.42 5.03 25.29
C ASP A 168 10.38 5.73 26.26
N ASN A 169 10.76 6.98 25.97
CA ASN A 169 11.56 7.83 26.85
C ASN A 169 10.74 8.58 27.91
N LYS A 170 9.43 8.29 28.05
CA LYS A 170 8.50 9.02 28.92
C LYS A 170 8.98 9.19 30.35
N THR A 171 9.52 8.14 30.97
CA THR A 171 10.02 8.21 32.36
C THR A 171 11.10 9.28 32.54
N ASN A 172 11.99 9.44 31.56
CA ASN A 172 13.05 10.45 31.64
C ASN A 172 12.49 11.86 31.44
N VAL A 173 11.49 12.00 30.56
CA VAL A 173 10.75 13.26 30.35
C VAL A 173 10.03 13.68 31.63
N GLU A 174 9.31 12.77 32.28
CA GLU A 174 8.59 13.02 33.54
C GLU A 174 9.53 13.37 34.70
N GLN A 175 10.73 12.77 34.74
CA GLN A 175 11.75 13.12 35.73
C GLN A 175 12.36 14.49 35.48
N ALA A 176 12.57 14.85 34.21
CA ALA A 176 13.15 16.15 33.82
C ALA A 176 12.14 17.30 33.95
N MET A 177 10.85 17.02 33.74
CA MET A 177 9.75 17.97 33.86
C MET A 177 8.74 17.45 34.89
N PRO A 178 8.91 17.78 36.18
CA PRO A 178 8.02 17.27 37.24
C PRO A 178 6.65 17.96 37.28
N ASP A 179 6.51 19.13 36.64
CA ASP A 179 5.22 19.80 36.52
C ASP A 179 4.33 19.10 35.48
N TYR A 180 3.10 18.79 35.86
CA TYR A 180 2.17 18.07 35.00
C TYR A 180 1.70 18.90 33.81
N GLY A 181 1.54 20.22 33.97
CA GLY A 181 1.16 21.12 32.88
C GLY A 181 2.25 21.20 31.82
N ASP A 182 3.50 21.33 32.24
CA ASP A 182 4.65 21.32 31.32
C ASP A 182 4.77 19.98 30.57
N GLN A 183 4.52 18.85 31.24
CA GLN A 183 4.44 17.54 30.57
C GLN A 183 3.32 17.48 29.54
N ALA A 184 2.12 17.95 29.88
CA ALA A 184 0.97 17.95 28.98
C ALA A 184 1.27 18.79 27.73
N ILE A 185 1.83 19.98 27.89
CA ILE A 185 2.27 20.85 26.79
C ILE A 185 3.34 20.13 25.95
N TYR A 186 4.33 19.49 26.57
CA TYR A 186 5.38 18.77 25.85
C TYR A 186 4.82 17.63 24.98
N TRP A 187 3.93 16.80 25.52
CA TRP A 187 3.35 15.68 24.77
C TRP A 187 2.37 16.15 23.70
N ALA A 188 1.58 17.19 23.97
CA ALA A 188 0.73 17.81 22.97
C ALA A 188 1.58 18.38 21.82
N SER A 189 2.68 19.05 22.14
CA SER A 189 3.65 19.58 21.18
C SER A 189 4.24 18.48 20.29
N ALA A 190 4.69 17.37 20.88
CA ALA A 190 5.20 16.22 20.15
C ALA A 190 4.14 15.62 19.21
N GLY A 191 2.89 15.51 19.69
CA GLY A 191 1.75 15.06 18.88
C GLY A 191 1.47 15.99 17.70
N CYS A 192 1.46 17.30 17.91
CA CYS A 192 1.29 18.30 16.86
C CYS A 192 2.39 18.22 15.80
N CYS A 193 3.65 18.03 16.23
CA CYS A 193 4.76 17.81 15.32
C CYS A 193 4.57 16.55 14.49
N ALA A 194 4.23 15.42 15.11
CA ALA A 194 3.97 14.18 14.39
C ALA A 194 2.85 14.36 13.35
N ASN A 195 1.73 14.98 13.73
CA ASN A 195 0.62 15.24 12.80
C ASN A 195 1.05 16.14 11.64
N ALA A 196 1.75 17.24 11.93
CA ALA A 196 2.23 18.15 10.91
C ALA A 196 3.18 17.47 9.91
N TYR A 197 4.09 16.61 10.39
CA TYR A 197 4.97 15.84 9.52
C TYR A 197 4.16 14.84 8.67
N LEU A 198 3.24 14.07 9.26
CA LEU A 198 2.38 13.14 8.50
C LEU A 198 1.57 13.87 7.41
N GLN A 199 0.99 15.03 7.72
CA GLN A 199 0.26 15.83 6.73
C GLN A 199 1.18 16.36 5.63
N SER A 200 2.40 16.74 6.00
CA SER A 200 3.42 17.21 5.05
C SER A 200 3.84 16.11 4.07
N VAL A 201 3.96 14.85 4.51
CA VAL A 201 4.32 13.70 3.66
C VAL A 201 3.42 13.63 2.44
N TYR A 202 2.11 13.69 2.66
CA TYR A 202 1.13 13.62 1.59
C TYR A 202 1.27 14.78 0.59
N ARG A 203 1.54 16.00 1.05
CA ARG A 203 1.66 17.18 0.17
C ARG A 203 2.99 17.27 -0.55
N GLU A 204 4.04 16.67 -0.01
CA GLU A 204 5.34 16.66 -0.64
C GLU A 204 5.52 15.50 -1.61
N ILE A 205 5.21 14.27 -1.17
CA ILE A 205 5.41 13.08 -2.00
C ILE A 205 4.30 12.95 -3.06
N CYS A 206 3.08 13.38 -2.73
CA CYS A 206 1.90 13.20 -3.57
C CYS A 206 1.06 14.48 -3.70
N PRO A 207 1.65 15.61 -4.16
CA PRO A 207 1.02 16.94 -4.14
C PRO A 207 -0.32 17.01 -4.91
N ASN A 208 -0.44 16.24 -6.00
CA ASN A 208 -1.62 16.28 -6.87
C ASN A 208 -2.71 15.29 -6.45
N THR A 209 -2.39 14.34 -5.57
CA THR A 209 -3.28 13.27 -5.15
C THR A 209 -4.19 13.74 -4.02
N GLN A 210 -5.46 13.35 -4.07
CA GLN A 210 -6.40 13.60 -3.00
C GLN A 210 -5.93 12.88 -1.71
N PRO A 211 -5.69 13.58 -0.60
CA PRO A 211 -5.14 12.95 0.61
C PRO A 211 -6.03 11.83 1.18
N ALA A 212 -7.36 11.96 1.02
CA ALA A 212 -8.31 10.94 1.44
C ALA A 212 -8.12 9.59 0.71
N VAL A 213 -7.65 9.59 -0.55
CA VAL A 213 -7.37 8.31 -1.25
C VAL A 213 -6.11 7.62 -0.72
N LEU A 214 -5.32 8.31 0.11
CA LEU A 214 -4.13 7.81 0.79
C LEU A 214 -4.35 7.59 2.31
N GLY A 215 -5.59 7.72 2.79
CA GLY A 215 -5.92 7.57 4.22
C GLY A 215 -5.46 8.71 5.11
N ALA A 216 -5.16 9.90 4.55
CA ALA A 216 -4.70 11.05 5.34
C ALA A 216 -5.75 11.58 6.33
N ASP A 217 -7.02 11.33 6.05
CA ASP A 217 -8.17 11.66 6.91
C ASP A 217 -8.18 10.84 8.20
N LEU A 218 -7.67 9.61 8.17
CA LEU A 218 -7.51 8.79 9.37
C LEU A 218 -6.29 9.19 10.22
N MET A 219 -5.33 9.89 9.61
CA MET A 219 -4.10 10.32 10.28
C MET A 219 -4.21 11.67 10.96
N ASN A 220 -5.35 12.35 10.82
CA ASN A 220 -5.62 13.56 11.59
C ASN A 220 -6.15 13.19 12.98
N PHE A 221 -5.24 13.00 13.93
CA PHE A 221 -5.63 12.89 15.33
C PHE A 221 -5.82 14.30 15.91
N SER A 222 -7.07 14.67 16.20
CA SER A 222 -7.35 15.82 17.07
C SER A 222 -6.81 15.49 18.46
N LEU A 223 -5.86 16.29 18.95
CA LEU A 223 -5.58 16.38 20.37
C LEU A 223 -6.78 17.06 21.02
N ASP A 224 -7.13 16.68 22.26
CA ASP A 224 -8.36 17.11 22.96
C ASP A 224 -8.68 18.60 22.71
N GLU A 225 -9.73 18.84 21.93
CA GLU A 225 -10.16 20.17 21.46
C GLU A 225 -10.80 21.02 22.58
N ASP A 226 -10.97 20.45 23.76
CA ASP A 226 -11.63 21.10 24.90
C ASP A 226 -10.70 22.06 25.65
N ASP A 227 -9.39 21.98 25.44
CA ASP A 227 -8.41 22.91 26.02
C ASP A 227 -7.62 23.65 24.92
N PRO A 228 -7.87 24.97 24.74
CA PRO A 228 -7.17 25.79 23.76
C PRO A 228 -5.65 25.78 23.93
N GLU A 229 -5.13 25.52 25.13
CA GLU A 229 -3.69 25.50 25.40
C GLU A 229 -2.97 24.32 24.72
N TYR A 230 -3.69 23.23 24.42
CA TYR A 230 -3.15 22.05 23.73
C TYR A 230 -3.45 22.00 22.23
N GLU A 231 -4.18 22.99 21.70
CA GLU A 231 -4.41 23.07 20.27
C GLU A 231 -3.12 23.27 19.49
N CYS A 232 -2.91 22.47 18.45
CA CYS A 232 -1.74 22.60 17.59
C CYS A 232 -1.61 23.98 16.95
N SER A 233 -2.73 24.66 16.67
CA SER A 233 -2.76 26.04 16.17
C SER A 233 -1.98 27.01 17.10
N ASN A 234 -2.05 26.80 18.41
CA ASN A 234 -1.46 27.64 19.45
C ASN A 234 -0.05 27.20 19.85
N LEU A 235 0.21 25.90 19.77
CA LEU A 235 1.49 25.28 20.12
C LEU A 235 2.53 25.46 19.00
N MET A 236 2.16 25.14 17.76
CA MET A 236 3.07 25.05 16.61
C MET A 236 3.94 26.30 16.36
N PRO A 237 3.46 27.55 16.53
CA PRO A 237 4.29 28.74 16.35
C PRO A 237 5.47 28.87 17.33
N LYS A 238 5.49 28.08 18.40
CA LYS A 238 6.47 28.17 19.51
C LYS A 238 7.42 26.98 19.57
N ILE A 239 7.28 26.01 18.67
CA ILE A 239 7.96 24.71 18.74
C ILE A 239 8.83 24.52 17.49
N ASP A 240 10.06 24.07 17.69
CA ASP A 240 10.89 23.56 16.61
C ASP A 240 10.78 22.03 16.58
N CYS A 241 9.89 21.49 15.75
CA CYS A 241 9.69 20.05 15.67
C CYS A 241 10.95 19.24 15.30
N ALA A 242 11.88 19.85 14.56
CA ALA A 242 13.14 19.20 14.22
C ALA A 242 14.13 19.26 15.39
N GLY A 243 14.30 20.44 16.00
CA GLY A 243 15.22 20.64 17.12
C GLY A 243 14.76 20.00 18.43
N ASP A 244 13.49 20.15 18.78
CA ASP A 244 12.93 19.73 20.07
C ASP A 244 12.60 18.23 20.11
N PHE A 245 12.16 17.67 18.97
CA PHE A 245 11.62 16.31 18.90
C PHE A 245 12.29 15.39 17.86
N GLY A 246 13.18 15.91 17.01
CA GLY A 246 13.95 15.12 16.05
C GLY A 246 13.20 14.70 14.78
N PHE A 247 11.97 15.17 14.54
CA PHE A 247 11.15 14.70 13.41
C PHE A 247 11.78 14.99 12.03
N GLY A 248 12.57 16.06 11.89
CA GLY A 248 13.28 16.37 10.64
C GLY A 248 14.38 15.36 10.30
N ALA A 249 15.03 14.77 11.30
CA ALA A 249 16.04 13.72 11.07
C ALA A 249 15.39 12.37 10.72
N ALA A 250 14.21 12.08 11.29
CA ALA A 250 13.51 10.81 11.10
C ALA A 250 13.09 10.58 9.64
N VAL A 251 12.70 11.63 8.91
CA VAL A 251 12.26 11.53 7.52
C VAL A 251 13.42 11.57 6.49
N GLY A 252 14.63 11.91 6.92
CA GLY A 252 15.83 11.91 6.09
C GLY A 252 15.65 12.65 4.75
N ASN A 253 16.02 12.00 3.64
CA ASN A 253 15.86 12.55 2.29
C ASN A 253 14.50 12.21 1.64
N ALA A 254 13.60 11.53 2.36
CA ALA A 254 12.28 11.20 1.81
C ALA A 254 11.38 12.45 1.68
N MET A 255 11.69 13.47 2.47
CA MET A 255 11.05 14.77 2.49
C MET A 255 12.10 15.87 2.59
N SER A 256 11.88 16.96 1.87
CA SER A 256 12.70 18.17 1.88
C SER A 256 11.95 19.37 2.45
N THR A 257 10.62 19.30 2.55
CA THR A 257 9.77 20.42 2.96
C THR A 257 8.79 20.00 4.05
N TYR A 258 8.99 20.58 5.22
CA TYR A 258 8.02 20.54 6.30
C TYR A 258 7.00 21.67 6.16
N TYR A 259 5.72 21.35 6.35
CA TYR A 259 4.62 22.31 6.39
C TYR A 259 3.97 22.27 7.78
N ALA A 260 3.91 23.42 8.44
CA ALA A 260 3.07 23.57 9.62
C ALA A 260 1.59 23.35 9.25
N LEU A 261 0.78 22.89 10.21
CA LEU A 261 -0.63 22.54 9.97
C LEU A 261 -1.46 23.71 9.40
N ASP A 262 -1.16 24.94 9.79
CA ASP A 262 -1.82 26.17 9.30
C ASP A 262 -1.19 26.72 8.00
N LYS A 263 -0.17 26.04 7.47
CA LYS A 263 0.60 26.38 6.26
C LYS A 263 0.66 25.22 5.26
N LEU A 264 -0.22 24.23 5.41
CA LEU A 264 -0.33 23.13 4.46
C LEU A 264 -0.71 23.67 3.07
N PRO A 265 -0.04 23.21 1.99
CA PRO A 265 -0.48 23.48 0.64
C PRO A 265 -1.91 22.97 0.41
N PRO A 266 -2.63 23.53 -0.58
CA PRO A 266 -3.92 22.99 -1.00
C PRO A 266 -3.81 21.49 -1.32
N ASN A 267 -4.87 20.75 -0.99
CA ASN A 267 -4.95 19.33 -1.32
C ASN A 267 -4.97 19.13 -2.83
N GLY A 268 -4.30 18.07 -3.27
CA GLY A 268 -4.51 17.51 -4.60
C GLY A 268 -5.96 17.05 -4.80
N THR A 269 -6.35 16.91 -6.07
CA THR A 269 -7.71 16.51 -6.47
C THR A 269 -7.75 15.21 -7.26
N GLU A 270 -6.60 14.66 -7.63
CA GLU A 270 -6.50 13.48 -8.47
C GLU A 270 -6.66 12.19 -7.65
N THR A 271 -7.25 11.17 -8.26
CA THR A 271 -7.20 9.80 -7.74
C THR A 271 -5.85 9.16 -8.09
N LEU A 272 -5.61 7.95 -7.59
CA LEU A 272 -4.46 7.15 -7.99
C LEU A 272 -4.65 6.61 -9.42
N TYR A 273 -3.57 6.58 -10.18
CA TYR A 273 -3.54 5.99 -11.51
C TYR A 273 -2.11 5.56 -11.84
N ASN A 274 -1.97 4.56 -12.73
CA ASN A 274 -0.65 4.16 -13.23
C ASN A 274 -0.23 5.11 -14.37
N ARG A 275 1.01 5.61 -14.30
CA ARG A 275 1.61 6.38 -15.39
C ARG A 275 1.80 5.50 -16.62
N GLU A 276 2.06 6.11 -17.76
CA GLU A 276 2.30 5.37 -19.00
C GLU A 276 3.59 4.52 -18.93
N GLY A 277 3.59 3.44 -19.70
CA GLY A 277 4.72 2.53 -19.83
C GLY A 277 4.64 1.31 -18.92
N ALA A 278 5.64 0.46 -19.04
CA ALA A 278 5.87 -0.73 -18.23
C ALA A 278 7.37 -1.05 -18.30
N LEU A 279 7.87 -1.83 -17.34
CA LEU A 279 9.23 -2.35 -17.48
C LEU A 279 9.31 -3.27 -18.71
N ALA A 280 10.29 -3.02 -19.57
CA ALA A 280 10.53 -3.84 -20.78
C ALA A 280 11.40 -5.07 -20.51
N THR A 281 12.21 -5.01 -19.45
CA THR A 281 13.07 -6.08 -18.94
C THR A 281 13.11 -6.00 -17.42
N PRO A 282 13.26 -7.13 -16.70
CA PRO A 282 13.44 -7.07 -15.26
C PRO A 282 14.76 -6.38 -14.93
N THR A 283 14.83 -5.64 -13.83
CA THR A 283 16.06 -4.97 -13.40
C THR A 283 17.12 -5.98 -12.95
N GLN A 284 16.68 -7.15 -12.50
CA GLN A 284 17.51 -8.30 -12.13
C GLN A 284 16.86 -9.60 -12.62
N ALA A 285 17.65 -10.49 -13.22
CA ALA A 285 17.16 -11.79 -13.69
C ALA A 285 16.86 -12.77 -12.55
N THR A 286 17.58 -12.63 -11.43
CA THR A 286 17.39 -13.43 -10.23
C THR A 286 17.51 -12.52 -9.02
N ILE A 287 16.54 -12.63 -8.11
CA ILE A 287 16.48 -11.90 -6.85
C ILE A 287 16.53 -12.93 -5.73
N VAL A 288 17.38 -12.71 -4.75
CA VAL A 288 17.38 -13.47 -3.49
C VAL A 288 16.84 -12.53 -2.43
N TRP A 289 15.65 -12.84 -1.93
CA TRP A 289 14.94 -11.98 -1.00
C TRP A 289 14.68 -12.74 0.30
N THR A 290 15.05 -12.13 1.43
CA THR A 290 14.74 -12.64 2.77
C THR A 290 13.75 -11.68 3.40
N PRO A 291 12.44 -11.99 3.44
CA PRO A 291 11.40 -11.07 3.91
C PRO A 291 11.59 -10.61 5.35
N LYS A 292 12.18 -11.47 6.19
CA LYS A 292 12.43 -11.20 7.60
C LYS A 292 13.75 -11.79 8.08
N PRO A 293 14.48 -11.13 9.01
CA PRO A 293 15.69 -11.69 9.59
C PRO A 293 15.47 -13.10 10.15
N ASN A 294 16.38 -14.02 9.82
CA ASN A 294 16.36 -15.44 10.22
C ASN A 294 15.30 -16.32 9.53
N GLU A 295 14.64 -15.84 8.48
CA GLU A 295 13.83 -16.69 7.60
C GLU A 295 14.65 -17.22 6.42
N GLU A 296 14.16 -18.30 5.81
CA GLU A 296 14.79 -18.85 4.61
C GLU A 296 14.67 -17.86 3.43
N PRO A 297 15.74 -17.64 2.66
CA PRO A 297 15.69 -16.76 1.50
C PRO A 297 14.82 -17.36 0.39
N ILE A 298 13.99 -16.52 -0.21
CA ILE A 298 13.21 -16.81 -1.41
C ILE A 298 14.07 -16.46 -2.63
N THR A 299 14.31 -17.46 -3.50
CA THR A 299 14.96 -17.24 -4.79
C THR A 299 13.91 -17.04 -5.87
N ILE A 300 13.87 -15.85 -6.45
CA ILE A 300 12.93 -15.45 -7.49
C ILE A 300 13.67 -15.39 -8.82
N VAL A 301 13.19 -16.10 -9.83
CA VAL A 301 13.75 -16.08 -11.18
C VAL A 301 12.76 -15.43 -12.13
N ALA A 302 13.10 -14.26 -12.65
CA ALA A 302 12.20 -13.49 -13.51
C ALA A 302 11.82 -14.30 -14.77
N ALA A 303 10.52 -14.44 -15.00
CA ALA A 303 9.98 -15.10 -16.16
C ALA A 303 10.42 -14.41 -17.44
N GLN A 304 10.69 -15.20 -18.48
CA GLN A 304 11.02 -14.64 -19.78
C GLN A 304 9.80 -13.98 -20.40
N ALA A 305 10.01 -12.84 -21.06
CA ALA A 305 8.96 -12.20 -21.83
C ALA A 305 8.46 -13.15 -22.93
N SER A 306 7.23 -13.64 -22.75
CA SER A 306 6.54 -14.35 -23.81
C SER A 306 6.38 -13.38 -25.00
N LYS A 307 6.81 -13.80 -26.20
CA LYS A 307 6.72 -12.98 -27.43
C LYS A 307 5.24 -12.72 -27.78
N GLY A 308 4.60 -11.78 -27.09
CA GLY A 308 3.17 -11.52 -27.24
C GLY A 308 2.65 -10.29 -26.50
N ALA A 309 3.30 -9.85 -25.41
CA ALA A 309 2.80 -8.75 -24.57
C ALA A 309 3.04 -7.32 -25.12
N GLY A 310 3.33 -7.18 -26.42
CA GLY A 310 3.66 -5.89 -27.03
C GLY A 310 2.90 -5.63 -28.33
N LYS A 311 1.64 -5.23 -28.25
CA LYS A 311 0.98 -4.47 -29.32
C LYS A 311 0.09 -3.36 -28.75
N GLY A 312 0.74 -2.27 -28.34
CA GLY A 312 0.12 -0.95 -28.47
C GLY A 312 0.02 -0.56 -29.96
N PRO A 313 -0.94 0.30 -30.34
CA PRO A 313 -1.24 0.60 -31.74
C PRO A 313 -0.05 1.34 -32.37
N THR A 314 0.70 0.64 -33.22
CA THR A 314 1.76 1.28 -34.00
C THR A 314 1.09 2.13 -35.08
N ALA A 315 1.26 3.44 -34.99
CA ALA A 315 0.93 4.38 -36.04
C ALA A 315 1.55 3.92 -37.37
N ALA A 316 0.74 3.93 -38.42
CA ALA A 316 1.14 3.52 -39.76
C ALA A 316 2.27 4.42 -40.29
N ALA A 317 3.48 3.88 -40.36
CA ALA A 317 4.54 4.42 -41.18
C ALA A 317 4.36 3.88 -42.61
N THR A 318 3.85 4.75 -43.47
CA THR A 318 3.89 4.62 -44.93
C THR A 318 5.34 4.73 -45.40
N GLY A 319 5.81 3.80 -46.26
CA GLY A 319 7.06 4.01 -46.99
C GLY A 319 7.84 2.78 -47.44
N ALA A 320 7.43 2.25 -48.60
CA ALA A 320 8.28 1.80 -49.71
C ALA A 320 9.16 0.52 -49.60
N THR A 321 8.75 -0.49 -50.40
CA THR A 321 9.52 -1.25 -51.44
C THR A 321 10.82 -1.97 -51.06
N SER A 322 11.17 -3.19 -51.49
CA SER A 322 10.63 -4.19 -52.43
C SER A 322 11.50 -5.44 -52.26
N ALA A 323 10.93 -6.65 -52.32
CA ALA A 323 11.56 -7.81 -52.97
C ALA A 323 10.58 -8.98 -53.08
N SER A 324 10.08 -9.12 -54.29
CA SER A 324 9.31 -10.22 -54.88
C SER A 324 9.85 -11.63 -54.59
N LYS A 325 8.94 -12.57 -54.31
CA LYS A 325 8.96 -13.89 -54.95
C LYS A 325 7.53 -14.45 -55.09
N ALA A 326 7.22 -14.80 -56.34
CA ALA A 326 5.96 -15.36 -56.80
C ALA A 326 5.78 -16.83 -56.37
N GLY A 327 4.52 -17.25 -56.26
CA GLY A 327 4.11 -18.63 -56.11
C GLY A 327 2.58 -18.73 -56.19
N ASN A 328 2.07 -18.99 -57.40
CA ASN A 328 0.66 -19.21 -57.71
C ASN A 328 0.10 -20.46 -57.00
N GLY A 329 -1.20 -20.42 -56.64
CA GLY A 329 -1.97 -21.62 -56.31
C GLY A 329 -3.38 -21.25 -55.83
N ALA A 330 -4.39 -21.58 -56.64
CA ALA A 330 -5.75 -21.06 -56.56
C ALA A 330 -6.72 -21.89 -55.68
N THR A 331 -7.87 -21.27 -55.41
CA THR A 331 -9.21 -21.83 -55.14
C THR A 331 -9.46 -22.64 -53.87
N SER A 332 -10.28 -22.09 -52.98
CA SER A 332 -11.65 -22.59 -52.75
C SER A 332 -12.48 -21.50 -52.05
N GLY A 333 -13.72 -21.33 -52.52
CA GLY A 333 -14.64 -20.32 -52.04
C GLY A 333 -15.65 -20.85 -51.03
N ALA A 334 -16.34 -19.86 -50.45
CA ALA A 334 -17.62 -19.92 -49.75
C ALA A 334 -17.65 -20.57 -48.35
N GLN A 335 -17.84 -19.72 -47.34
CA GLN A 335 -19.10 -19.76 -46.59
C GLN A 335 -19.37 -18.45 -45.85
N SER A 336 -20.57 -17.93 -46.09
CA SER A 336 -21.18 -16.75 -45.51
C SER A 336 -21.54 -16.97 -44.05
N ALA A 337 -21.37 -15.93 -43.22
CA ALA A 337 -22.25 -15.67 -42.09
C ALA A 337 -22.28 -14.16 -41.79
N THR A 338 -23.44 -13.58 -42.07
CA THR A 338 -23.96 -12.27 -41.66
C THR A 338 -23.80 -12.00 -40.16
N SER A 339 -23.51 -10.76 -39.79
CA SER A 339 -24.02 -10.11 -38.57
C SER A 339 -23.93 -8.58 -38.72
N ALA A 340 -25.07 -7.97 -38.97
CA ALA A 340 -25.29 -6.55 -38.72
C ALA A 340 -25.75 -6.37 -37.26
N ALA A 341 -25.57 -5.14 -36.76
CA ALA A 341 -26.13 -4.56 -35.53
C ALA A 341 -25.42 -4.88 -34.20
N ALA A 342 -24.43 -4.06 -33.85
CA ALA A 342 -24.16 -3.73 -32.45
C ALA A 342 -25.06 -2.56 -32.07
N SER A 343 -26.21 -2.86 -31.47
CA SER A 343 -27.01 -1.88 -30.75
C SER A 343 -26.23 -1.41 -29.52
N ALA A 344 -26.12 -0.09 -29.40
CA ALA A 344 -25.69 0.59 -28.19
C ALA A 344 -26.55 0.13 -27.01
N MET A 345 -25.91 -0.43 -25.99
CA MET A 345 -26.49 -0.58 -24.66
C MET A 345 -25.65 0.24 -23.70
N THR A 346 -26.17 1.43 -23.41
CA THR A 346 -25.79 2.29 -22.30
C THR A 346 -25.88 1.50 -21.00
N THR A 347 -24.76 1.25 -20.34
CA THR A 347 -24.74 0.90 -18.92
C THR A 347 -24.80 2.17 -18.07
N PRO A 348 -25.69 2.22 -17.07
CA PRO A 348 -25.89 3.41 -16.24
C PRO A 348 -24.79 3.53 -15.18
N ASN A 349 -24.41 4.78 -14.89
CA ASN A 349 -23.59 5.21 -13.76
C ASN A 349 -23.92 4.43 -12.48
N ALA A 350 -22.96 3.64 -12.00
CA ALA A 350 -22.94 3.16 -10.62
C ALA A 350 -21.99 4.08 -9.83
N ALA A 351 -22.58 4.99 -9.07
CA ALA A 351 -21.88 5.68 -7.99
C ALA A 351 -21.34 4.63 -7.00
N PRO A 352 -20.10 4.75 -6.49
CA PRO A 352 -19.59 3.82 -5.51
C PRO A 352 -20.36 4.04 -4.20
N ARG A 353 -21.13 3.02 -3.81
CA ARG A 353 -21.67 2.90 -2.46
C ARG A 353 -20.48 2.66 -1.52
N ALA A 354 -20.16 3.69 -0.74
CA ALA A 354 -19.29 3.56 0.42
C ALA A 354 -19.83 2.46 1.34
N HIS A 355 -19.07 1.38 1.49
CA HIS A 355 -19.38 0.32 2.43
C HIS A 355 -19.07 0.82 3.85
N VAL A 356 -20.14 1.08 4.60
CA VAL A 356 -20.14 1.25 6.05
C VAL A 356 -19.67 -0.06 6.69
N SER A 357 -18.51 -0.05 7.36
CA SER A 357 -17.98 -1.25 8.02
C SER A 357 -17.03 -0.88 9.18
N TRP A 358 -17.50 -1.10 10.42
CA TRP A 358 -16.75 -1.29 11.68
C TRP A 358 -15.92 -0.13 12.32
N LEU A 359 -16.21 1.13 12.02
CA LEU A 359 -15.56 2.31 12.65
C LEU A 359 -15.83 2.53 14.16
N ALA A 360 -16.55 1.66 14.86
CA ALA A 360 -17.03 1.94 16.22
C ALA A 360 -16.10 1.55 17.38
N THR A 361 -14.93 0.94 17.13
CA THR A 361 -14.06 0.43 18.21
C THR A 361 -12.68 1.09 18.31
N ALA A 362 -12.27 1.92 17.34
CA ALA A 362 -11.02 2.69 17.40
C ALA A 362 -11.15 4.01 18.19
N PHE A 363 -12.39 4.47 18.45
CA PHE A 363 -12.68 5.75 19.10
C PHE A 363 -12.46 5.78 20.63
N CYS A 364 -12.08 4.68 21.28
CA CYS A 364 -12.00 4.62 22.75
C CYS A 364 -10.62 4.88 23.36
N MET A 365 -9.57 5.19 22.58
CA MET A 365 -8.21 5.31 23.14
C MET A 365 -7.61 6.72 23.17
N VAL A 366 -8.20 7.68 22.46
CA VAL A 366 -7.81 9.10 22.62
C VAL A 366 -8.20 9.62 24.00
N ALA A 367 -9.25 9.07 24.62
CA ALA A 367 -9.66 9.38 26.00
C ALA A 367 -8.72 8.84 27.10
N MET A 368 -7.63 8.13 26.79
CA MET A 368 -6.69 7.65 27.81
C MET A 368 -5.65 8.70 28.24
N VAL A 369 -5.56 9.85 27.56
CA VAL A 369 -4.72 10.97 28.04
C VAL A 369 -5.43 11.76 29.15
N ALA A 370 -6.77 11.73 29.20
CA ALA A 370 -7.57 12.35 30.27
C ALA A 370 -7.88 11.42 31.47
N CYS A 371 -7.41 10.17 31.44
CA CYS A 371 -7.61 9.18 32.51
C CYS A 371 -6.28 8.57 32.97
N PHE A 372 -5.27 9.41 33.26
CA PHE A 372 -4.21 9.11 34.23
C PHE A 372 -3.65 10.39 34.85
#